data_AF-A0A139ARV2-F1
#
_entry.id   AF-A0A139ARV2-F1
#
_cell.length_a   1.000
_cell.length_b   1.000
_cell.length_c   1.000
_cell.angle_alpha   90.00
_cell.angle_beta   90.00
_cell.angle_gamma   90.00
#
_symmetry.space_group_name_H-M   'P 1'
#
loop_
_entity.id
_entity.type
_entity.pdbx_description
1 polymer ?
#
loop_
_entity_poly.entity_id
_entity_poly.type
_entity_poly.pdbx_seq_one_letter_code
_entity_poly.pdbx_strand_id
1 'polypeptide(L)'
;MSYRQFAIFLKNELLPVFADYRWKPLAFTCDGGRVAVEAETIGRAKDGREYQQQHHILFVVKRGKIVSVRDYLDTLYSARFFATSIPPKDRLTNSEAELQNDKSAHGNGNGSDTGHDGETAKMKL
;
A
#
# COMPACT_ATOMS: atom_id res chain seq x y z
N MET A 1 -17.71 -2.69 -7.05
CA MET A 1 -17.68 -1.24 -6.76
C MET A 1 -18.79 -0.56 -7.55
N SER A 2 -19.57 0.34 -6.94
CA SER A 2 -20.63 1.08 -7.63
C SER A 2 -20.08 2.26 -8.43
N TYR A 3 -20.86 2.80 -9.38
CA TYR A 3 -20.49 4.01 -10.13
C TYR A 3 -20.16 5.19 -9.20
N ARG A 4 -20.96 5.39 -8.14
CA ARG A 4 -20.74 6.49 -7.19
C ARG A 4 -19.42 6.32 -6.44
N GLN A 5 -19.12 5.11 -5.98
CA GLN A 5 -17.83 4.80 -5.35
C GLN A 5 -16.66 5.02 -6.33
N PHE A 6 -16.83 4.63 -7.60
CA PHE A 6 -15.83 4.84 -8.64
C PHE A 6 -15.58 6.30 -8.97
N ALA A 7 -16.63 7.11 -9.13
CA ALA A 7 -16.50 8.53 -9.37
C ALA A 7 -15.81 9.24 -8.19
N ILE A 8 -16.13 8.86 -6.95
CA ILE A 8 -15.49 9.40 -5.75
C ILE A 8 -14.00 9.01 -5.72
N PHE A 9 -13.68 7.73 -5.93
CA PHE A 9 -12.30 7.25 -5.99
C PHE A 9 -11.49 7.98 -7.06
N LEU A 10 -12.00 8.08 -8.29
CA LEU A 10 -11.32 8.79 -9.38
C LEU A 10 -11.04 10.25 -9.01
N LYS A 11 -12.06 10.97 -8.54
CA LYS A 11 -11.97 12.41 -8.29
C LYS A 11 -11.08 12.74 -7.09
N ASN A 12 -11.18 11.96 -6.01
CA ASN A 12 -10.60 12.33 -4.73
C ASN A 12 -9.30 11.59 -4.42
N GLU A 13 -9.11 10.38 -4.96
CA GLU A 13 -7.96 9.54 -4.64
C GLU A 13 -7.00 9.43 -5.83
N LEU A 14 -7.48 9.06 -7.02
CA LEU A 14 -6.61 8.76 -8.16
C LEU A 14 -6.09 10.03 -8.86
N LEU A 15 -7.00 10.84 -9.41
CA LEU A 15 -6.61 11.99 -10.24
C LEU A 15 -5.76 13.02 -9.48
N PRO A 16 -5.98 13.30 -8.17
CA PRO A 16 -5.15 14.24 -7.44
C PRO A 16 -3.67 13.83 -7.27
N VAL A 17 -3.31 12.56 -7.50
CA VAL A 17 -1.90 12.10 -7.51
C VAL A 17 -1.14 12.72 -8.68
N PHE A 18 -1.83 12.97 -9.80
CA PHE A 18 -1.23 13.38 -11.05
C PHE A 18 -1.29 14.89 -11.25
N ALA A 19 -0.20 15.46 -11.79
CA ALA A 19 -0.17 16.82 -12.33
C ALA A 19 -0.69 16.84 -13.77
N ASP A 20 -0.46 15.75 -14.51
CA ASP A 20 -1.02 15.48 -15.84
C ASP A 20 -1.43 14.02 -15.93
N TYR A 21 -2.57 13.74 -16.56
CA TYR A 21 -3.10 12.39 -16.74
C TYR A 21 -3.84 12.31 -18.06
N ARG A 22 -3.34 11.48 -18.96
CA ARG A 22 -3.89 11.25 -20.30
C ARG A 22 -4.21 9.78 -20.46
N TRP A 23 -5.38 9.51 -21.01
CA TRP A 23 -5.81 8.18 -21.40
C TRP A 23 -6.08 8.18 -22.91
N LYS A 24 -5.58 7.17 -23.61
CA LYS A 24 -5.69 7.08 -25.06
C LYS A 24 -6.12 5.66 -25.45
N PRO A 25 -7.25 5.50 -26.16
CA PRO A 25 -7.58 4.23 -26.78
C PRO A 25 -6.64 3.99 -27.96
N LEU A 26 -6.21 2.74 -28.13
CA LEU A 26 -5.30 2.29 -29.18
C LEU A 26 -6.06 1.49 -30.25
N ALA A 27 -6.84 0.51 -29.82
CA ALA A 27 -7.64 -0.34 -30.68
C ALA A 27 -8.91 -0.81 -29.94
N PHE A 28 -9.93 -1.20 -30.68
CA PHE A 28 -11.15 -1.77 -30.09
C PHE A 28 -11.84 -2.79 -30.99
N THR A 29 -12.48 -3.76 -30.36
CA THR A 29 -13.34 -4.78 -31.00
C THR A 29 -14.73 -4.70 -30.40
N CYS A 30 -15.75 -4.68 -31.26
CA CYS A 30 -17.15 -4.57 -30.87
C CYS A 30 -17.93 -5.79 -31.33
N ASP A 31 -18.61 -6.48 -30.41
CA ASP A 31 -19.52 -7.58 -30.74
C ASP A 31 -20.63 -7.73 -29.69
N GLY A 32 -21.87 -7.95 -30.14
CA GLY A 32 -23.00 -8.29 -29.26
C GLY A 32 -23.26 -7.30 -28.10
N GLY A 33 -22.99 -6.01 -28.28
CA GLY A 33 -23.11 -4.99 -27.22
C GLY A 33 -21.96 -5.00 -26.21
N ARG A 34 -20.85 -5.65 -26.52
CA ARG A 34 -19.59 -5.62 -25.76
C ARG A 34 -18.54 -4.90 -26.58
N VAL A 35 -17.72 -4.10 -25.91
CA VAL A 35 -16.60 -3.37 -26.54
C VAL A 35 -15.34 -3.67 -25.75
N ALA A 36 -14.40 -4.38 -26.36
CA ALA A 36 -13.06 -4.59 -25.82
C ALA A 36 -12.15 -3.48 -26.35
N VAL A 37 -11.39 -2.83 -25.48
CA VAL A 37 -10.53 -1.67 -25.80
C VAL A 37 -9.14 -1.93 -25.28
N GLU A 38 -8.14 -1.82 -26.15
CA GLU A 38 -6.74 -1.66 -25.74
C GLU A 38 -6.48 -0.17 -25.57
N ALA A 39 -5.84 0.22 -24.47
CA ALA A 39 -5.57 1.62 -24.16
C ALA A 39 -4.26 1.80 -23.40
N GLU A 40 -3.72 3.01 -23.49
CA GLU A 40 -2.58 3.45 -22.69
C GLU A 40 -2.98 4.63 -21.79
N THR A 41 -2.47 4.61 -20.58
CA THR A 41 -2.48 5.75 -19.66
C THR A 41 -1.07 6.28 -19.55
N ILE A 42 -0.91 7.60 -19.73
CA ILE A 42 0.34 8.33 -19.46
C ILE A 42 0.02 9.40 -18.44
N GLY A 43 0.70 9.38 -17.30
CA GLY A 43 0.53 10.37 -16.25
C GLY A 43 1.85 10.79 -15.63
N ARG A 44 1.92 12.03 -15.19
CA ARG A 44 3.03 12.55 -14.37
C ARG A 44 2.51 12.80 -12.98
N ALA A 45 3.04 12.09 -11.99
CA ALA A 45 2.71 12.35 -10.59
C ALA A 45 3.28 13.70 -10.13
N LYS A 46 2.63 14.31 -9.13
CA LYS A 46 3.07 15.59 -8.57
C LYS A 46 4.45 15.53 -7.90
N ASP A 47 4.90 14.32 -7.53
CA ASP A 47 6.24 14.04 -7.01
C ASP A 47 7.30 13.85 -8.11
N GLY A 48 6.92 14.01 -9.39
CA GLY A 48 7.81 13.92 -10.54
C GLY A 48 7.94 12.53 -11.17
N ARG A 49 7.33 11.49 -10.59
CA ARG A 49 7.38 10.14 -11.17
C ARG A 49 6.48 10.03 -12.41
N GLU A 50 6.93 9.25 -13.39
CA GLU A 50 6.19 8.95 -14.60
C GLU A 50 5.39 7.65 -14.41
N TYR A 51 4.12 7.68 -14.82
CA TYR A 51 3.20 6.55 -14.81
C TYR A 51 2.81 6.22 -16.24
N GLN A 52 3.09 4.99 -16.66
CA GLN A 52 2.72 4.47 -17.97
C GLN A 52 2.10 3.10 -17.80
N GLN A 53 0.82 2.96 -18.12
CA GLN A 53 0.08 1.71 -17.92
C GLN A 53 -0.65 1.32 -19.20
N GLN A 54 -0.59 0.04 -19.54
CA GLN A 54 -1.40 -0.54 -20.58
C GLN A 54 -2.64 -1.20 -19.98
N HIS A 55 -3.77 -1.02 -20.64
CA HIS A 55 -5.06 -1.49 -20.20
C HIS A 55 -5.72 -2.30 -21.32
N HIS A 56 -6.40 -3.38 -20.93
CA HIS A 56 -7.43 -4.00 -21.73
C HIS A 56 -8.76 -3.84 -20.99
N ILE A 57 -9.68 -3.06 -21.54
CA ILE A 57 -10.93 -2.70 -20.89
C ILE A 57 -12.10 -3.33 -21.65
N LEU A 58 -12.96 -4.05 -20.94
CA LEU A 58 -14.20 -4.57 -21.47
C LEU A 58 -15.38 -3.73 -20.96
N PHE A 59 -16.08 -3.10 -21.91
CA PHE A 59 -17.36 -2.44 -21.67
C PHE A 59 -18.52 -3.36 -22.09
N VAL A 60 -19.61 -3.32 -21.32
CA VAL A 60 -20.92 -3.83 -21.75
C VAL A 60 -21.86 -2.65 -21.94
N VAL A 61 -22.45 -2.54 -23.12
CA VAL A 61 -23.34 -1.46 -23.53
C VAL A 61 -24.75 -2.01 -23.74
N LYS A 62 -25.74 -1.39 -23.09
CA LYS A 62 -27.17 -1.71 -23.28
C LYS A 62 -27.94 -0.41 -23.45
N ARG A 63 -28.77 -0.33 -24.51
CA ARG A 63 -29.61 0.85 -24.81
C ARG A 63 -28.79 2.16 -24.81
N GLY A 64 -27.62 2.14 -25.45
CA GLY A 64 -26.72 3.29 -25.56
C GLY A 64 -25.97 3.69 -24.27
N LYS A 65 -26.09 2.92 -23.18
CA LYS A 65 -25.41 3.20 -21.90
C LYS A 65 -24.41 2.10 -21.55
N ILE A 66 -23.27 2.48 -20.99
CA ILE A 66 -22.34 1.54 -20.36
C ILE A 66 -22.97 1.04 -19.06
N VAL A 67 -23.15 -0.28 -18.95
CA VAL A 67 -23.75 -0.93 -17.77
C VAL A 67 -22.74 -1.78 -16.99
N SER A 68 -21.57 -2.06 -17.56
CA SER A 68 -20.47 -2.75 -16.89
C SER A 68 -19.14 -2.33 -17.49
N VAL A 69 -18.11 -2.25 -16.64
CA VAL A 69 -16.72 -2.01 -17.01
C VAL A 69 -15.87 -3.03 -16.27
N ARG A 70 -14.90 -3.62 -16.97
CA ARG A 70 -13.83 -4.40 -16.36
C ARG A 70 -12.51 -3.99 -16.98
N ASP A 71 -11.54 -3.68 -16.14
CA ASP A 71 -10.21 -3.24 -16.55
C ASP A 71 -9.20 -4.33 -16.19
N TYR A 72 -8.38 -4.72 -17.15
CA TYR A 72 -7.28 -5.67 -17.03
C TYR A 72 -5.99 -4.93 -17.30
N LEU A 73 -5.09 -4.90 -16.32
CA LEU A 73 -3.86 -4.12 -16.35
C LEU A 73 -2.81 -4.77 -15.43
N ASP A 74 -1.55 -4.30 -15.50
CA ASP A 74 -0.51 -4.75 -14.58
C ASP A 74 -0.74 -4.19 -13.16
N THR A 75 -1.33 -5.02 -12.31
CA THR A 75 -1.64 -4.67 -10.91
C THR A 75 -0.39 -4.52 -10.06
N LEU A 76 0.72 -5.19 -10.38
CA LEU A 76 1.98 -5.08 -9.65
C LEU A 76 2.65 -3.74 -9.95
N TYR A 77 2.70 -3.33 -11.21
CA TYR A 77 3.19 -2.02 -11.61
C TYR A 77 2.40 -0.92 -10.89
N SER A 78 1.07 -1.01 -10.92
CA SER A 78 0.20 -0.04 -10.24
C SER A 78 0.44 -0.02 -8.73
N ALA A 79 0.49 -1.18 -8.08
CA ALA A 79 0.74 -1.26 -6.64
C ALA A 79 2.08 -0.63 -6.24
N ARG A 80 3.16 -0.91 -6.99
CA ARG A 80 4.49 -0.33 -6.75
C ARG A 80 4.49 1.18 -6.92
N PHE A 81 3.82 1.68 -7.96
CA PHE A 81 3.69 3.11 -8.18
C PHE A 81 2.91 3.78 -7.03
N PHE A 82 1.76 3.23 -6.65
CA PHE A 82 0.91 3.88 -5.63
C PHE A 82 1.43 3.72 -4.20
N ALA A 83 2.17 2.65 -3.89
CA ALA A 83 2.79 2.44 -2.57
C ALA A 83 3.79 3.54 -2.19
N THR A 84 4.37 4.26 -3.16
CA THR A 84 5.31 5.37 -2.93
C THR A 84 4.63 6.74 -2.85
N SER A 85 3.43 6.91 -3.44
CA SER A 85 2.68 8.18 -3.44
C SER A 85 1.66 8.33 -2.31
N ILE A 86 1.29 7.23 -1.65
CA ILE A 86 0.43 7.31 -0.47
C ILE A 86 1.37 7.58 0.71
N PRO A 87 1.39 8.78 1.31
CA PRO A 87 2.08 8.94 2.59
C PRO A 87 1.49 7.88 3.53
N PRO A 88 2.31 7.03 4.14
CA PRO A 88 1.78 5.99 5.00
C PRO A 88 0.99 6.68 6.11
N LYS A 89 -0.33 6.43 6.17
CA LYS A 89 -1.18 7.08 7.16
C LYS A 89 -0.74 6.75 8.60
N ASP A 90 0.01 5.66 8.80
CA ASP A 90 0.43 5.17 10.12
C ASP A 90 1.79 4.45 10.15
N ARG A 91 2.72 4.69 9.20
CA ARG A 91 3.96 3.85 9.10
C ARG A 91 5.27 4.49 9.56
N LEU A 92 5.25 5.42 10.52
CA LEU A 92 6.43 5.75 11.34
C LEU A 92 5.99 6.34 12.70
N THR A 93 5.59 5.50 13.65
CA THR A 93 5.76 5.80 15.10
C THR A 93 6.37 4.66 15.91
N ASN A 94 6.51 3.45 15.36
CA ASN A 94 7.05 2.30 16.11
C ASN A 94 8.21 1.61 15.38
N SER A 95 9.27 2.32 15.00
CA SER A 95 10.52 1.65 14.58
C SER A 95 11.78 2.13 15.30
N GLU A 96 11.66 3.07 16.25
CA GLU A 96 12.78 3.45 17.14
C GLU A 96 12.62 2.89 18.57
N ALA A 97 11.43 2.46 18.97
CA ALA A 97 11.19 1.97 20.34
C ALA A 97 11.52 0.47 20.55
N GLU A 98 11.56 -0.35 19.48
CA GLU A 98 11.76 -1.80 19.62
C GLU A 98 13.24 -2.23 19.52
N LEU A 99 14.13 -1.36 19.06
CA LEU A 99 15.58 -1.63 19.03
C LEU A 99 16.31 -1.30 20.35
N GLN A 100 15.66 -0.58 21.28
CA GLN A 100 16.22 -0.27 22.60
C GLN A 100 15.93 -1.34 23.65
N ASN A 101 14.90 -2.18 23.48
CA ASN A 101 14.47 -3.17 24.49
C ASN A 101 15.14 -4.54 24.38
N ASP A 102 15.88 -4.82 23.30
CA ASP A 102 16.57 -6.10 23.12
C ASP A 102 18.04 -6.10 23.63
N LYS A 103 18.53 -4.96 24.16
CA LYS A 103 19.88 -4.85 24.73
C LYS A 103 19.97 -4.93 26.25
N SER A 104 18.86 -5.02 26.97
CA SER A 104 18.86 -5.07 28.45
C SER A 104 18.75 -6.48 29.03
N ALA A 105 18.69 -7.52 28.20
CA ALA A 105 18.42 -8.88 28.67
C ALA A 105 19.53 -9.89 28.38
N HIS A 106 20.81 -9.52 28.29
CA HIS A 106 21.91 -10.50 28.27
C HIS A 106 23.17 -9.99 28.99
N GLY A 107 23.36 -10.48 30.22
CA GLY A 107 24.67 -10.76 30.83
C GLY A 107 25.33 -9.65 31.67
N ASN A 108 25.43 -9.86 32.98
CA ASN A 108 26.74 -10.18 33.55
C ASN A 108 26.61 -10.81 34.96
N GLY A 109 27.11 -12.04 35.10
CA GLY A 109 27.43 -12.65 36.39
C GLY A 109 28.94 -12.78 36.54
N ASN A 110 29.46 -12.41 37.71
CA ASN A 110 30.49 -13.09 38.53
C ASN A 110 31.54 -12.20 39.19
N GLY A 111 31.82 -12.52 40.46
CA GLY A 111 33.05 -12.26 41.23
C GLY A 111 32.78 -11.60 42.60
N SER A 112 32.63 -12.35 43.72
CA SER A 112 33.69 -12.81 44.67
C SER A 112 34.39 -11.65 45.41
N ASP A 113 34.63 -11.56 46.73
CA ASP A 113 34.62 -12.45 47.89
C ASP A 113 34.92 -11.60 49.17
N THR A 114 34.74 -12.19 50.37
CA THR A 114 35.38 -11.97 51.69
C THR A 114 34.70 -11.18 52.83
N GLY A 115 34.53 -11.88 53.99
CA GLY A 115 34.66 -11.34 55.36
C GLY A 115 33.38 -11.32 56.23
N HIS A 116 33.01 -12.40 56.94
CA HIS A 116 33.30 -12.76 58.35
C HIS A 116 32.31 -12.23 59.43
N ASP A 117 31.77 -13.20 60.19
CA ASP A 117 31.38 -13.18 61.62
C ASP A 117 29.95 -12.85 62.09
N GLY A 118 29.30 -13.83 62.75
CA GLY A 118 28.56 -13.59 64.00
C GLY A 118 27.07 -13.98 64.12
N GLU A 119 26.81 -15.06 64.86
CA GLU A 119 25.69 -15.26 65.83
C GLU A 119 24.24 -15.72 65.44
N THR A 120 24.00 -17.00 65.77
CA THR A 120 22.94 -17.59 66.63
C THR A 120 21.43 -17.46 66.33
N ALA A 121 20.87 -18.63 65.97
CA ALA A 121 19.72 -19.33 66.57
C ALA A 121 18.31 -18.66 66.66
N LYS A 122 17.31 -19.30 66.01
CA LYS A 122 16.31 -20.15 66.71
C LYS A 122 15.29 -20.79 65.75
N MET A 123 15.18 -22.11 65.90
CA MET A 123 14.15 -23.01 65.38
C MET A 123 12.91 -22.92 66.29
N LYS A 124 11.71 -22.86 65.70
CA LYS A 124 10.46 -23.25 66.37
C LYS A 124 9.63 -24.09 65.40
N LEU A 125 9.21 -25.25 65.92
CA LEU A 125 8.24 -26.16 65.31
C LEU A 125 6.91 -25.48 65.03
#